data_AF-A0A1H6P1Z8-F1
#
_entry.id   AF-A0A1H6P1Z8-F1
#
_cell.length_a   1.000
_cell.length_b   1.000
_cell.length_c   1.000
_cell.angle_alpha   90.00
_cell.angle_beta   90.00
_cell.angle_gamma   90.00
#
_symmetry.space_group_name_H-M   'P 1'
#
loop_
_entity.id
_entity.type
_entity.pdbx_description
1 polymer ?
#
loop_
_entity_poly.entity_id
_entity_poly.type
_entity_poly.pdbx_seq_one_letter_code
_entity_poly.pdbx_strand_id
1 'polypeptide(L)' 'MPLLNDHDVSMRTIKQVIEDAELATEDQFELMHICLNGGKELLLVAITAEWLDPIANVLEGLRQMREE' A
#
# COMPACT_ATOMS: atom_id res chain seq x y z
N MET A 1 -2.35 14.63 -9.69
CA MET A 1 -1.86 15.47 -8.57
C MET A 1 -0.99 14.59 -7.68
N PRO A 2 0.16 15.05 -7.15
CA PRO A 2 0.97 14.22 -6.26
C PRO A 2 0.26 14.20 -4.91
N LEU A 3 -0.42 13.11 -4.61
CA LEU A 3 -1.11 12.92 -3.34
C LEU A 3 -0.06 12.59 -2.28
N LEU A 4 0.38 13.68 -1.62
CA LEU A 4 0.85 13.76 -0.24
C LEU A 4 2.23 13.16 0.08
N ASN A 5 3.20 14.09 0.13
CA ASN A 5 4.28 14.10 1.11
C ASN A 5 3.73 13.82 2.52
N ASP A 6 4.43 12.95 3.27
CA ASP A 6 4.59 13.06 4.72
C ASP A 6 3.31 13.15 5.57
N HIS A 7 2.22 12.48 5.17
CA HIS A 7 1.09 12.31 6.06
C HIS A 7 1.37 11.19 7.05
N ASP A 8 1.64 11.61 8.28
CA ASP A 8 1.58 10.86 9.53
C ASP A 8 0.51 9.75 9.43
N VAL A 9 0.98 8.53 9.18
CA VAL A 9 0.17 7.32 8.94
C VAL A 9 -0.57 6.88 10.21
N SER A 10 -0.44 7.65 11.30
CA SER A 10 -1.10 7.44 12.60
C SER A 10 -2.60 7.70 12.58
N MET A 11 -3.18 8.31 11.54
CA MET A 11 -4.60 8.72 11.51
C MET A 11 -5.53 7.91 10.61
N ARG A 12 -5.02 7.09 9.68
CA ARG A 12 -5.87 6.30 8.75
C ARG A 12 -5.85 4.83 9.09
N THR A 13 -7.03 4.25 9.27
CA THR A 13 -7.20 2.81 9.45
C THR A 13 -7.24 2.11 8.09
N ILE A 14 -6.81 0.84 8.05
CA ILE A 14 -6.93 -0.01 6.85
C ILE A 14 -8.39 -0.04 6.33
N LYS A 15 -9.37 0.00 7.24
CA LYS A 15 -10.80 0.05 6.88
C LYS A 15 -11.14 1.28 6.04
N GLN A 16 -10.63 2.45 6.42
CA GLN A 16 -10.87 3.69 5.68
C GLN A 16 -10.20 3.67 4.30
N VAL A 17 -9.02 3.07 4.20
CA VAL A 17 -8.34 2.89 2.90
C VAL A 17 -9.17 2.01 1.96
N ILE A 18 -9.77 0.94 2.47
CA ILE A 18 -10.66 0.08 1.67
C ILE A 18 -11.93 0.84 1.26
N GLU A 19 -12.56 1.57 2.18
CA GLU A 19 -13.77 2.35 1.90
C GLU A 19 -13.50 3.45 0.85
N ASP A 20 -12.38 4.17 0.96
CA ASP A 20 -11.96 5.19 -0.01
C ASP A 20 -11.70 4.55 -1.40
N ALA A 21 -11.08 3.37 -1.41
CA ALA A 21 -10.77 2.64 -2.63
C ALA A 21 -12.02 2.09 -3.35
N GLU A 22 -13.04 1.65 -2.61
CA GLU A 22 -14.33 1.22 -3.19
C GLU A 22 -15.15 2.38 -3.76
N LEU A 23 -15.02 3.58 -3.17
CA LEU A 23 -15.69 4.80 -3.65
C LEU A 23 -14.96 5.46 -4.82
N ALA A 24 -13.70 5.08 -5.06
CA ALA A 24 -12.88 5.62 -6.13
C ALA A 24 -13.34 5.10 -7.49
N THR A 25 -13.50 6.01 -8.44
CA THR A 25 -13.79 5.68 -9.85
C THR A 25 -12.54 5.55 -10.71
N GLU A 26 -11.37 5.83 -10.15
CA GLU A 26 -10.07 5.80 -10.82
C GLU A 26 -9.15 4.80 -10.11
N ASP A 27 -8.18 4.28 -10.85
CA ASP A 27 -7.11 3.44 -10.29
C ASP A 27 -6.38 4.19 -9.18
N GLN A 28 -6.13 3.51 -8.06
CA GLN A 28 -5.43 4.08 -6.91
C GLN A 28 -4.16 3.31 -6.59
N PHE A 29 -3.18 4.06 -6.08
CA PHE A 29 -1.95 3.52 -5.50
C PHE A 29 -1.67 4.30 -4.21
N GLU A 30 -1.80 3.62 -3.06
CA GLU A 30 -1.55 4.18 -1.75
C GLU A 30 -0.49 3.34 -1.02
N LEU A 31 0.51 4.00 -0.44
CA LEU A 31 1.58 3.38 0.32
C LEU A 31 1.61 3.96 1.73
N MET A 32 1.50 3.09 2.72
CA MET A 32 1.49 3.41 4.13
C MET A 32 2.73 2.82 4.81
N HIS A 33 3.50 3.67 5.47
CA HIS A 33 4.63 3.26 6.30
C HIS A 33 4.26 3.36 7.78
N ILE A 34 4.36 2.24 8.48
CA ILE A 34 3.97 2.11 9.88
C ILE A 34 5.18 1.65 10.67
N CYS A 35 5.63 2.51 11.59
CA CYS A 35 6.63 2.14 12.59
C CYS A 35 5.96 1.32 13.70
N LEU A 36 6.36 0.06 13.86
CA LEU A 36 5.84 -0.82 14.90
C LEU A 36 6.60 -0.58 16.21
N ASN A 37 5.90 -0.74 17.34
CA ASN A 37 6.45 -0.55 18.69
C ASN A 37 7.69 -1.43 19.00
N GLY A 38 7.94 -2.47 18.21
CA GLY A 38 9.12 -3.33 18.31
C GLY A 38 10.34 -2.85 17.51
N GLY A 39 10.34 -1.63 16.97
CA GLY A 39 11.41 -1.10 16.11
C GLY A 39 11.45 -1.71 14.71
N LYS A 40 10.43 -2.50 14.35
CA LYS A 40 10.23 -3.01 13.00
C LYS A 40 9.40 -2.04 12.20
N GLU A 41 9.63 -2.02 10.90
CA GLU A 41 8.83 -1.21 9.97
C GLU A 41 7.88 -2.12 9.20
N LEU A 42 6.66 -1.64 8.99
CA LEU A 42 5.65 -2.27 8.16
C LEU A 42 5.32 -1.33 7.00
N LEU A 43 5.44 -1.84 5.78
CA LEU A 43 4.96 -1.17 4.57
C LEU A 43 3.68 -1.87 4.12
N LEU A 44 2.60 -1.11 3.99
CA LEU A 44 1.33 -1.55 3.40
C LEU A 44 1.13 -0.83 2.08
N VAL A 45 0.77 -1.57 1.04
CA VAL A 45 0.48 -1.01 -0.28
C VAL A 45 -0.92 -1.44 -0.67
N ALA A 46 -1.79 -0.46 -0.94
CA ALA A 46 -3.13 -0.66 -1.45
C ALA A 46 -3.15 -0.19 -2.90
N ILE A 47 -3.54 -1.08 -3.82
CA ILE A 47 -3.59 -0.79 -5.25
C ILE A 47 -4.95 -1.25 -5.77
N THR A 48 -5.67 -0.35 -6.44
CA THR A 48 -6.88 -0.67 -7.18
C THR A 48 -6.65 -0.42 -8.66
N ALA A 49 -6.93 -1.42 -9.47
CA ALA A 49 -6.95 -1.32 -10.92
C ALA A 49 -7.75 -2.48 -11.51
N GLU A 50 -8.18 -2.37 -12.76
CA GLU A 50 -8.86 -3.46 -13.47
C GLU A 50 -7.97 -4.70 -13.67
N TRP A 51 -6.64 -4.51 -13.70
CA TRP A 51 -5.68 -5.60 -13.92
C TRP A 51 -4.43 -5.49 -13.03
N LEU A 52 -4.35 -6.33 -12.00
CA LEU A 52 -3.27 -6.31 -11.00
C LEU A 52 -2.28 -7.47 -11.09
N ASP A 53 -2.50 -8.44 -11.99
CA ASP A 53 -1.62 -9.62 -12.13
C ASP A 53 -0.13 -9.26 -12.37
N PRO A 54 0.22 -8.25 -13.19
CA PRO A 54 1.63 -7.88 -13.38
C PRO A 54 2.27 -7.35 -12.10
N ILE A 55 1.52 -6.57 -11.32
CA ILE A 55 2.02 -6.01 -10.05
C ILE A 55 2.21 -7.13 -9.02
N ALA A 56 1.27 -8.08 -8.96
CA ALA A 56 1.41 -9.27 -8.13
C ALA A 56 2.69 -10.05 -8.48
N ASN A 57 2.98 -10.24 -9.77
CA ASN A 57 4.20 -10.93 -10.21
C ASN A 57 5.49 -10.21 -9.78
N VAL A 58 5.52 -8.87 -9.86
CA VAL A 58 6.66 -8.07 -9.39
C VAL A 58 6.86 -8.22 -7.88
N LEU A 59 5.78 -8.16 -7.09
CA LEU A 59 5.83 -8.31 -5.64
C LEU A 59 6.29 -9.71 -5.22
N GLU A 60 5.86 -10.75 -5.93
CA GLU A 60 6.32 -12.12 -5.71
C GLU A 60 7.82 -12.28 -6.03
N GLY A 61 8.32 -11.63 -7.08
CA GLY A 61 9.76 -11.60 -7.39
C GLY A 61 10.58 -10.93 -6.29
N LEU A 62 10.12 -9.80 -5.74
CA LEU A 62 10.75 -9.14 -4.59
C LEU A 62 10.76 -10.04 -3.35
N ARG A 63 9.72 -10.86 -3.14
CA ARG A 63 9.69 -11.82 -2.04
C ARG A 63 10.78 -12.87 -2.19
N GLN A 64 10.94 -13.44 -3.39
CA GLN A 64 11.97 -14.45 -3.67
C GLN A 64 13.38 -13.91 -3.42
N MET A 65 13.68 -12.70 -3.88
CA MET A 65 15.00 -12.08 -3.68
C MET A 65 15.37 -11.81 -2.21
N ARG A 66 14.39 -11.69 -1.32
CA ARG A 66 14.63 -11.55 0.13
C ARG A 66 14.95 -12.89 0.81
N GLU A 67 14.50 -13.98 0.20
CA GLU A 67 14.63 -15.34 0.76
C GLU A 67 15.91 -16.05 0.28
N GLU A 68 16.64 -15.46 -0.68
CA GLU A 68 17.99 -15.84 -1.14
C GLU A 68 19.10 -15.06 -0.41
#